data_AF-A0A2E3FR77-F1
#
_entry.id   AF-A0A2E3FR77-F1
#
_cell.length_a   1.000
_cell.length_b   1.000
_cell.length_c   1.000
_cell.angle_alpha   90.00
_cell.angle_beta   90.00
_cell.angle_gamma   90.00
#
_symmetry.space_group_name_H-M   'P 1'
#
loop_
_entity.id
_entity.type
_entity.pdbx_description
1 polymer ?
#
loop_
_entity_poly.entity_id
_entity_poly.type
_entity_poly.pdbx_seq_one_letter_code
_entity_poly.pdbx_strand_id
1 'polypeptide(L)'
;MIILFLFIIISLPRKKSGRRRRVLARRVTRKRYTKVGRKGGYQKIHYVEGVAHKFCSNPNGTCPKLKPLSEFNRRSSAKTGHQDDCRECQNIRNRATNPDRLREQLIEGSTNRRLRGLVTRGKDEKLDIKAIFKRFENKCFNCDEELDINAEKGSGEYELDHTCSIYYWWPLTTNTATLLCGKGKNKCNGKKNRKWPSEFYNKEKLRSLSELTGIDLEIISGGPVMCPDTVETFTSNMEKFISQWKKEKGGQEFMAKEFAKLKKHTGIEVPNELWKE
;
A
#
# COMPACT_ATOMS: atom_id res chain seq x y z
N MET A 1 19.83 77.92 17.84
CA MET A 1 18.98 78.04 19.03
C MET A 1 17.93 76.93 19.00
N ILE A 2 18.03 76.00 19.94
CA ILE A 2 17.20 74.80 20.07
C ILE A 2 16.04 75.15 21.00
N ILE A 3 14.78 74.88 20.61
CA ILE A 3 13.63 74.90 21.52
C ILE A 3 12.99 73.51 21.49
N LEU A 4 13.17 72.78 22.59
CA LEU A 4 12.41 71.59 22.96
C LEU A 4 11.00 72.00 23.41
N PHE A 5 9.97 71.29 22.93
CA PHE A 5 8.67 71.24 23.62
C PHE A 5 8.28 69.77 23.85
N LEU A 6 8.29 69.39 25.13
CA LEU A 6 7.71 68.17 25.68
C LEU A 6 6.18 68.27 25.64
N PHE A 7 5.49 67.26 25.10
CA PHE A 7 4.06 67.07 25.29
C PHE A 7 3.79 65.84 26.17
N ILE A 8 3.19 66.11 27.32
CA ILE A 8 2.68 65.15 28.31
C ILE A 8 1.32 64.63 27.82
N ILE A 9 1.15 63.31 27.74
CA ILE A 9 -0.13 62.66 27.43
C ILE A 9 -0.86 62.34 28.75
N ILE A 10 -1.96 63.05 29.01
CA ILE A 10 -2.92 62.72 30.07
C ILE A 10 -4.06 61.92 29.45
N SER A 11 -4.31 60.73 30.00
CA SER A 11 -5.41 59.83 29.62
C SER A 11 -6.77 60.33 30.12
N LEU A 12 -7.81 60.25 29.29
CA LEU A 12 -9.21 60.43 29.70
C LEU A 12 -10.11 59.26 29.24
N PRO A 13 -11.13 58.87 30.03
CA PRO A 13 -11.81 57.59 29.93
C PRO A 13 -12.98 57.61 28.93
N ARG A 14 -13.19 56.49 28.21
CA ARG A 14 -14.33 56.33 27.30
C ARG A 14 -15.59 55.82 28.02
N LYS A 15 -16.68 56.54 27.73
CA LYS A 15 -18.07 56.43 28.23
C LYS A 15 -18.70 55.05 28.01
N LYS A 16 -19.55 54.64 28.98
CA LYS A 16 -20.59 53.62 28.84
C LYS A 16 -21.87 54.24 28.26
N SER A 17 -22.48 53.64 27.24
CA SER A 17 -23.91 53.82 26.94
C SER A 17 -24.45 52.68 26.05
N GLY A 18 -25.72 52.33 26.26
CA GLY A 18 -26.54 51.64 25.26
C GLY A 18 -27.09 50.27 25.66
N ARG A 19 -28.28 50.25 26.28
CA ARG A 19 -29.11 49.05 26.50
C ARG A 19 -30.35 49.10 25.57
N ARG A 20 -30.69 47.93 25.01
CA ARG A 20 -31.98 47.47 24.44
C ARG A 20 -32.33 47.80 22.96
N ARG A 21 -32.44 46.74 22.16
CA ARG A 21 -33.72 46.33 21.52
C ARG A 21 -33.76 44.80 21.37
N ARG A 22 -34.83 44.18 21.88
CA ARG A 22 -35.19 42.78 21.64
C ARG A 22 -35.72 42.67 20.21
N VAL A 23 -35.23 41.70 19.46
CA VAL A 23 -35.98 41.09 18.35
C VAL A 23 -36.04 39.60 18.65
N LEU A 24 -37.26 39.10 18.86
CA LEU A 24 -37.57 37.69 18.95
C LEU A 24 -37.33 37.05 17.59
N ALA A 25 -36.34 36.17 17.49
CA ALA A 25 -36.21 35.22 16.40
C ALA A 25 -36.05 33.81 16.99
N ARG A 26 -36.96 32.94 16.54
CA ARG A 26 -37.23 31.55 16.95
C ARG A 26 -35.98 30.72 17.27
N ARG A 27 -36.12 29.89 18.32
CA ARG A 27 -35.24 28.75 18.61
C ARG A 27 -35.10 27.87 17.37
N VAL A 28 -33.93 27.94 16.71
CA VAL A 28 -33.39 26.79 16.00
C VAL A 28 -32.29 26.25 16.90
N THR A 29 -32.49 25.04 17.40
CA THR A 29 -31.50 24.29 18.17
C THR A 29 -30.24 24.14 17.34
N ARG A 30 -29.27 25.02 17.54
CA ARG A 30 -27.89 24.84 17.07
C ARG A 30 -27.35 23.59 17.76
N LYS A 31 -27.36 22.44 17.07
CA LYS A 31 -26.49 21.31 17.43
C LYS A 31 -25.06 21.88 17.53
N ARG A 32 -24.50 21.87 18.75
CA ARG A 32 -23.11 22.23 19.01
C ARG A 32 -22.22 21.25 18.25
N TYR A 33 -21.79 21.60 17.05
CA TYR A 33 -20.57 21.04 16.51
C TYR A 33 -19.43 21.67 17.32
N THR A 34 -18.93 20.94 18.31
CA THR A 34 -17.67 21.27 18.98
C THR A 34 -16.59 21.38 17.92
N LYS A 35 -15.93 22.53 17.85
CA LYS A 35 -14.76 22.80 17.02
C LYS A 35 -13.68 21.77 17.38
N VAL A 36 -13.58 20.69 16.61
CA VAL A 36 -12.63 19.59 16.90
C VAL A 36 -11.22 20.10 16.63
N GLY A 37 -10.41 20.15 17.68
CA GLY A 37 -9.02 20.61 17.63
C GLY A 37 -8.17 19.81 16.64
N ARG A 38 -7.25 20.50 15.98
CA ARG A 38 -6.31 20.00 14.95
C ARG A 38 -5.35 18.88 15.39
N LYS A 39 -5.44 18.36 16.62
CA LYS A 39 -4.60 17.24 17.09
C LYS A 39 -5.48 16.18 17.76
N GLY A 40 -5.79 15.11 17.01
CA GLY A 40 -6.36 13.87 17.56
C GLY A 40 -7.80 13.50 17.17
N GLY A 41 -8.56 14.37 16.49
CA GLY A 41 -9.95 14.10 16.11
C GLY A 41 -10.12 13.07 14.98
N TYR A 42 -9.21 13.05 14.01
CA TYR A 42 -9.33 12.22 12.80
C TYR A 42 -9.19 10.71 13.06
N GLN A 43 -8.57 10.30 14.16
CA GLN A 43 -8.32 8.90 14.49
C GLN A 43 -9.29 8.33 15.53
N LYS A 44 -10.45 8.96 15.71
CA LYS A 44 -11.54 8.46 16.55
C LYS A 44 -12.69 7.94 15.69
N ILE A 45 -13.32 6.86 16.15
CA ILE A 45 -14.58 6.36 15.59
C ILE A 45 -15.72 7.06 16.33
N HIS A 46 -16.68 7.58 15.57
CA HIS A 46 -17.89 8.23 16.07
C HIS A 46 -19.10 7.39 15.67
N TYR A 47 -20.04 7.17 16.57
CA TYR A 47 -21.29 6.50 16.24
C TYR A 47 -22.39 7.53 16.04
N VAL A 48 -23.01 7.51 14.86
CA VAL A 48 -24.17 8.33 14.50
C VAL A 48 -25.27 7.37 14.07
N GLU A 49 -26.38 7.36 14.81
CA GLU A 49 -27.52 6.47 14.53
C GLU A 49 -27.11 4.98 14.41
N GLY A 50 -26.21 4.54 15.30
CA GLY A 50 -25.70 3.16 15.31
C GLY A 50 -24.62 2.86 14.25
N VAL A 51 -24.33 3.77 13.32
CA VAL A 51 -23.34 3.57 12.27
C VAL A 51 -22.00 4.19 12.68
N ALA A 52 -20.91 3.43 12.49
CA ALA A 52 -19.55 3.89 12.78
C ALA A 52 -19.03 4.83 11.68
N HIS A 53 -18.51 5.98 12.10
CA HIS A 53 -18.01 7.07 11.26
C HIS A 53 -16.61 7.50 11.69
N LYS A 54 -15.88 8.12 10.77
CA LYS A 54 -14.55 8.70 11.00
C LYS A 54 -14.39 10.00 10.20
N PHE A 55 -13.62 10.95 10.71
CA PHE A 55 -13.27 12.14 9.93
C PHE A 55 -12.17 11.81 8.93
N CYS A 56 -12.36 12.20 7.67
CA CYS A 56 -11.30 12.14 6.67
C CYS A 56 -10.23 13.20 6.95
N SER A 57 -8.97 12.80 7.00
CA SER A 57 -7.83 13.65 7.35
C SER A 57 -7.12 14.25 6.14
N ASN A 58 -7.76 14.31 4.96
CA ASN A 58 -7.12 14.67 3.70
C ASN A 58 -6.15 15.86 3.91
N PRO A 59 -4.84 15.68 3.65
CA PRO A 59 -3.82 16.68 3.95
C PRO A 59 -4.02 17.99 3.16
N ASN A 60 -4.72 17.94 2.02
CA ASN A 60 -5.02 19.12 1.21
C ASN A 60 -6.21 19.95 1.75
N GLY A 61 -6.78 19.57 2.90
CA GLY A 61 -7.73 20.41 3.65
C GLY A 61 -9.15 20.53 3.10
N THR A 62 -9.47 19.90 1.96
CA THR A 62 -10.76 20.05 1.28
C THR A 62 -11.86 19.07 1.74
N CYS A 63 -11.50 18.02 2.47
CA CYS A 63 -12.45 16.97 2.89
C CYS A 63 -12.40 16.61 4.39
N PRO A 64 -12.35 17.54 5.35
CA PRO A 64 -12.48 17.21 6.77
C PRO A 64 -13.96 16.94 7.12
N LYS A 65 -14.59 15.97 6.45
CA LYS A 65 -15.98 15.56 6.65
C LYS A 65 -16.03 14.27 7.46
N LEU A 66 -17.03 14.17 8.33
CA LEU A 66 -17.39 12.92 8.99
C LEU A 66 -18.06 12.02 7.95
N LYS A 67 -17.49 10.84 7.72
CA LYS A 67 -17.97 9.87 6.73
C LYS A 67 -18.09 8.49 7.39
N PRO A 68 -19.01 7.63 6.94
CA PRO A 68 -19.14 6.27 7.46
C PRO A 68 -17.85 5.48 7.19
N LEU A 69 -17.50 4.53 8.07
CA LEU A 69 -16.29 3.71 7.93
C LEU A 69 -16.25 2.92 6.61
N SER A 70 -17.42 2.62 6.02
CA SER A 70 -17.54 1.98 4.71
C SER A 70 -16.90 2.78 3.58
N GLU A 71 -16.71 4.10 3.73
CA GLU A 71 -16.03 4.97 2.76
C GLU A 71 -14.50 5.02 2.93
N PHE A 72 -13.94 4.27 3.88
CA PHE A 72 -12.51 4.20 4.11
C PHE A 72 -11.96 2.82 3.72
N ASN A 73 -10.71 2.79 3.30
CA ASN A 73 -10.01 1.53 3.05
C ASN A 73 -9.53 0.93 4.38
N ARG A 74 -9.69 -0.40 4.52
CA ARG A 74 -9.17 -1.12 5.69
C ARG A 74 -7.65 -1.05 5.71
N ARG A 75 -7.10 -0.81 6.90
CA ARG A 75 -5.67 -0.84 7.18
C ARG A 75 -5.49 -1.26 8.63
N SER A 76 -5.16 -2.53 8.84
CA SER A 76 -5.00 -3.12 10.18
C SER A 76 -3.99 -2.39 11.06
N SER A 77 -2.95 -1.82 10.45
CA SER A 77 -1.92 -1.04 11.16
C SER A 77 -2.40 0.35 11.62
N ALA A 78 -3.59 0.80 11.22
CA ALA A 78 -4.13 2.10 11.61
C ALA A 78 -4.92 1.98 12.92
N LYS A 79 -4.90 3.03 13.74
CA LYS A 79 -5.56 3.06 15.07
C LYS A 79 -7.06 2.72 15.03
N THR A 80 -7.72 2.98 13.90
CA THR A 80 -9.17 2.74 13.68
C THR A 80 -9.44 1.51 12.82
N GLY A 81 -8.41 0.73 12.47
CA GLY A 81 -8.50 -0.34 11.47
C GLY A 81 -8.72 0.15 10.03
N HIS A 82 -8.75 1.47 9.80
CA HIS A 82 -9.03 2.12 8.52
C HIS A 82 -8.04 3.26 8.24
N GLN A 83 -7.78 3.54 6.97
CA GLN A 83 -6.94 4.64 6.52
C GLN A 83 -7.47 6.01 7.00
N ASP A 84 -6.60 7.01 7.09
CA ASP A 84 -6.94 8.32 7.63
C ASP A 84 -7.68 9.20 6.60
N ASP A 85 -7.43 8.98 5.31
CA ASP A 85 -8.18 9.53 4.18
C ASP A 85 -9.30 8.59 3.70
N CYS A 86 -10.42 9.17 3.25
CA CYS A 86 -11.48 8.41 2.59
C CYS A 86 -11.05 7.94 1.19
N ARG A 87 -11.73 6.93 0.65
CA ARG A 87 -11.44 6.34 -0.68
C ARG A 87 -11.42 7.38 -1.79
N GLU A 88 -12.33 8.34 -1.75
CA GLU A 88 -12.42 9.42 -2.75
C GLU A 88 -11.16 10.30 -2.75
N CYS A 89 -10.74 10.80 -1.58
CA CYS A 89 -9.52 11.61 -1.46
C CYS A 89 -8.27 10.82 -1.82
N GLN A 90 -8.22 9.54 -1.44
CA GLN A 90 -7.16 8.64 -1.85
C GLN A 90 -7.11 8.48 -3.37
N ASN A 91 -8.25 8.30 -4.03
CA ASN A 91 -8.34 8.16 -5.48
C ASN A 91 -7.87 9.43 -6.20
N ILE A 92 -8.28 10.61 -5.72
CA ILE A 92 -7.83 11.90 -6.27
C ILE A 92 -6.30 12.03 -6.17
N ARG A 93 -5.73 11.76 -4.98
CA ARG A 93 -4.27 11.79 -4.79
C ARG A 93 -3.56 10.78 -5.70
N ASN A 94 -4.08 9.57 -5.79
CA ASN A 94 -3.48 8.52 -6.62
C ASN A 94 -3.56 8.90 -8.11
N ARG A 95 -4.67 9.48 -8.58
CA ARG A 95 -4.79 9.99 -9.96
C ARG A 95 -3.83 11.13 -10.26
N ALA A 96 -3.55 12.00 -9.29
CA ALA A 96 -2.58 13.08 -9.47
C ALA A 96 -1.13 12.58 -9.49
N THR A 97 -0.78 11.55 -8.69
CA THR A 97 0.62 11.12 -8.49
C THR A 97 1.03 9.87 -9.27
N ASN A 98 0.08 9.06 -9.74
CA ASN A 98 0.37 7.87 -10.53
C ASN A 98 0.83 8.16 -11.98
N PRO A 99 0.36 9.22 -12.67
CA PRO A 99 0.88 9.56 -14.00
C PRO A 99 2.40 9.78 -14.01
N ASP A 100 2.90 10.46 -12.96
CA ASP A 100 4.32 10.80 -12.78
C ASP A 100 5.21 9.59 -12.44
N ARG A 101 4.62 8.42 -12.12
CA ARG A 101 5.35 7.20 -11.80
C ARG A 101 5.41 6.26 -13.00
N LEU A 102 6.58 5.67 -13.24
CA LEU A 102 6.70 4.52 -14.14
C LEU A 102 5.97 3.31 -13.54
N ARG A 103 5.48 2.41 -14.38
CA ARG A 103 4.67 1.26 -13.91
C ARG A 103 5.53 0.28 -13.12
N GLU A 104 6.77 0.15 -13.51
CA GLU A 104 7.87 -0.52 -12.82
C GLU A 104 8.02 0.00 -11.39
N GLN A 105 8.04 1.33 -11.20
CA GLN A 105 8.17 1.95 -9.87
C GLN A 105 6.96 1.65 -8.96
N LEU A 106 5.76 1.55 -9.54
CA LEU A 106 4.56 1.16 -8.79
C LEU A 106 4.63 -0.30 -8.32
N ILE A 107 5.12 -1.19 -9.20
CA ILE A 107 5.31 -2.61 -8.91
C ILE A 107 6.41 -2.79 -7.85
N GLU A 108 7.56 -2.17 -8.06
CA GLU A 108 8.69 -2.19 -7.13
C GLU A 108 8.27 -1.70 -5.75
N GLY A 109 7.55 -0.57 -5.68
CA GLY A 109 7.01 -0.04 -4.44
C GLY A 109 6.01 -0.97 -3.73
N SER A 110 5.29 -1.83 -4.47
CA SER A 110 4.39 -2.85 -3.90
C SER A 110 5.17 -4.06 -3.37
N THR A 111 6.14 -4.56 -4.14
CA THR A 111 7.01 -5.69 -3.78
C THR A 111 7.88 -5.36 -2.56
N ASN A 112 8.52 -4.18 -2.55
CA ASN A 112 9.34 -3.70 -1.44
C ASN A 112 8.57 -3.60 -0.13
N ARG A 113 7.28 -3.23 -0.16
CA ARG A 113 6.43 -3.18 1.04
C ARG A 113 6.10 -4.55 1.61
N ARG A 114 6.04 -5.59 0.75
CA ARG A 114 5.64 -6.93 1.16
C ARG A 114 6.76 -7.70 1.83
N LEU A 115 7.98 -7.57 1.32
CA LEU A 115 9.13 -8.33 1.82
C LEU A 115 10.27 -7.47 2.39
N ARG A 116 10.02 -6.16 2.61
CA ARG A 116 11.00 -5.21 3.20
C ARG A 116 12.39 -5.30 2.59
N GLY A 117 12.45 -5.49 1.28
CA GLY A 117 13.72 -5.60 0.57
C GLY A 117 14.39 -6.98 0.57
N LEU A 118 13.85 -8.02 1.22
CA LEU A 118 14.47 -9.36 1.25
C LEU A 118 14.84 -9.91 -0.13
N VAL A 119 13.96 -9.68 -1.09
CA VAL A 119 14.02 -10.30 -2.43
C VAL A 119 14.39 -9.28 -3.51
N THR A 120 14.44 -8.00 -3.15
CA THR A 120 14.69 -6.88 -4.06
C THR A 120 15.96 -6.11 -3.71
N ARG A 121 16.48 -6.17 -2.48
CA ARG A 121 17.76 -5.57 -2.10
C ARG A 121 18.89 -6.55 -2.43
N GLY A 122 19.48 -6.38 -3.61
CA GLY A 122 20.61 -7.19 -4.09
C GLY A 122 20.50 -7.59 -5.56
N LYS A 123 19.29 -7.52 -6.13
CA LYS A 123 19.05 -7.63 -7.57
C LYS A 123 18.48 -6.28 -8.03
N ASP A 124 19.36 -5.35 -8.44
CA ASP A 124 19.00 -4.03 -9.02
C ASP A 124 18.34 -4.15 -10.42
N GLU A 125 17.69 -5.27 -10.70
CA GLU A 125 17.02 -5.51 -11.96
C GLU A 125 15.70 -4.76 -11.97
N LYS A 126 15.72 -3.60 -12.63
CA LYS A 126 14.49 -2.91 -13.01
C LYS A 126 13.67 -3.87 -13.87
N LEU A 127 12.40 -4.04 -13.49
CA LEU A 127 11.45 -4.83 -14.24
C LEU A 127 11.33 -4.28 -15.67
N ASP A 128 11.57 -5.10 -16.69
CA ASP A 128 11.38 -4.72 -18.08
C ASP A 128 10.02 -5.24 -18.56
N ILE A 129 9.03 -4.35 -18.53
CA ILE A 129 7.65 -4.67 -18.94
C ILE A 129 7.61 -5.02 -20.43
N LYS A 130 8.42 -4.36 -21.29
CA LYS A 130 8.43 -4.64 -22.73
C LYS A 130 8.96 -6.04 -23.01
N ALA A 131 10.01 -6.45 -22.32
CA ALA A 131 10.53 -7.80 -22.43
C ALA A 131 9.50 -8.86 -21.99
N ILE A 132 8.75 -8.58 -20.91
CA ILE A 132 7.67 -9.48 -20.46
C ILE A 132 6.56 -9.58 -21.53
N PHE A 133 6.09 -8.45 -22.07
CA PHE A 133 5.07 -8.45 -23.13
C PHE A 133 5.54 -9.22 -24.36
N LYS A 134 6.79 -8.99 -24.78
CA LYS A 134 7.39 -9.71 -25.91
C LYS A 134 7.42 -11.22 -25.66
N ARG A 135 7.80 -11.65 -24.46
CA ARG A 135 7.84 -13.07 -24.09
C ARG A 135 6.47 -13.75 -24.19
N PHE A 136 5.41 -13.05 -23.82
CA PHE A 136 4.04 -13.57 -23.89
C PHE A 136 3.28 -13.12 -25.15
N GLU A 137 4.00 -12.61 -26.16
CA GLU A 137 3.41 -12.17 -27.44
C GLU A 137 2.22 -11.21 -27.29
N ASN A 138 2.30 -10.30 -26.30
CA ASN A 138 1.22 -9.38 -25.93
C ASN A 138 -0.11 -10.07 -25.58
N LYS A 139 -0.09 -11.31 -25.09
CA LYS A 139 -1.30 -12.07 -24.75
C LYS A 139 -1.31 -12.48 -23.29
N CYS A 140 -2.52 -12.65 -22.75
CA CYS A 140 -2.69 -13.28 -21.45
C CYS A 140 -2.25 -14.74 -21.54
N PHE A 141 -1.28 -15.12 -20.71
CA PHE A 141 -0.75 -16.48 -20.69
C PHE A 141 -1.83 -17.57 -20.50
N ASN A 142 -2.92 -17.27 -19.79
CA ASN A 142 -3.95 -18.26 -19.48
C ASN A 142 -5.04 -18.38 -20.54
N CYS A 143 -5.52 -17.28 -21.10
CA CYS A 143 -6.72 -17.26 -21.96
C CYS A 143 -6.47 -16.69 -23.36
N ASP A 144 -5.22 -16.34 -23.66
CA ASP A 144 -4.74 -15.85 -24.95
C ASP A 144 -5.41 -14.54 -25.42
N GLU A 145 -6.10 -13.86 -24.51
CA GLU A 145 -6.65 -12.51 -24.71
C GLU A 145 -5.51 -11.52 -25.01
N GLU A 146 -5.63 -10.76 -26.09
CA GLU A 146 -4.67 -9.72 -26.44
C GLU A 146 -4.67 -8.59 -25.41
N LEU A 147 -3.48 -8.12 -25.06
CA LEU A 147 -3.25 -7.11 -24.03
C LEU A 147 -2.42 -5.98 -24.61
N ASP A 148 -2.85 -4.75 -24.39
CA ASP A 148 -2.09 -3.56 -24.77
C ASP A 148 -1.12 -3.16 -23.65
N ILE A 149 0.16 -3.10 -23.98
CA ILE A 149 1.20 -2.58 -23.08
C ILE A 149 0.95 -1.11 -22.70
N ASN A 150 0.32 -0.34 -23.59
CA ASN A 150 0.02 1.08 -23.45
C ASN A 150 -1.32 1.35 -22.76
N ALA A 151 -2.02 0.30 -22.30
CA ALA A 151 -3.24 0.44 -21.50
C ALA A 151 -3.06 1.48 -20.39
N GLU A 152 -4.11 2.27 -20.13
CA GLU A 152 -4.06 3.38 -19.16
C GLU A 152 -3.49 2.90 -17.81
N LYS A 153 -2.52 3.63 -17.26
CA LYS A 153 -1.87 3.26 -15.99
C LYS A 153 -2.91 3.11 -14.87
N GLY A 154 -3.03 1.89 -14.35
CA GLY A 154 -3.99 1.59 -13.28
C GLY A 154 -5.41 1.28 -13.77
N SER A 155 -5.63 1.15 -15.08
CA SER A 155 -6.85 0.59 -15.66
C SER A 155 -7.10 -0.82 -15.15
N GLY A 156 -6.04 -1.59 -14.90
CA GLY A 156 -6.11 -2.99 -14.50
C GLY A 156 -6.48 -3.93 -15.65
N GLU A 157 -6.33 -3.49 -16.90
CA GLU A 157 -6.54 -4.34 -18.09
C GLU A 157 -5.62 -5.56 -18.07
N TYR A 158 -4.35 -5.34 -17.75
CA TYR A 158 -3.39 -6.41 -17.51
C TYR A 158 -2.67 -6.23 -16.17
N GLU A 159 -2.16 -7.35 -15.67
CA GLU A 159 -1.40 -7.44 -14.43
C GLU A 159 -0.14 -8.28 -14.67
N LEU A 160 0.93 -7.89 -13.99
CA LEU A 160 2.17 -8.66 -13.94
C LEU A 160 2.14 -9.47 -12.65
N ASP A 161 1.82 -10.75 -12.78
CA ASP A 161 1.64 -11.63 -11.65
C ASP A 161 2.94 -12.35 -11.29
N HIS A 162 3.08 -12.67 -10.00
CA HIS A 162 4.17 -13.54 -9.59
C HIS A 162 3.77 -14.96 -9.97
N THR A 163 4.56 -15.60 -10.84
CA THR A 163 4.32 -16.99 -11.25
C THR A 163 4.11 -17.87 -10.02
N CYS A 164 5.09 -17.87 -9.13
CA CYS A 164 5.00 -18.39 -7.78
C CYS A 164 4.77 -17.24 -6.78
N SER A 165 4.01 -17.49 -5.71
CA SER A 165 3.59 -16.42 -4.79
C SER A 165 4.76 -15.79 -4.02
N ILE A 166 4.76 -14.45 -3.93
CA ILE A 166 5.68 -13.68 -3.07
C ILE A 166 5.62 -14.09 -1.59
N TYR A 167 4.53 -14.70 -1.14
CA TYR A 167 4.44 -15.25 0.21
C TYR A 167 5.55 -16.27 0.50
N TYR A 168 5.96 -17.03 -0.53
CA TYR A 168 7.03 -18.01 -0.50
C TYR A 168 8.36 -17.44 -1.04
N TRP A 169 8.53 -16.12 -0.94
CA TRP A 169 9.74 -15.39 -1.32
C TRP A 169 10.13 -15.48 -2.80
N TRP A 170 9.19 -15.83 -3.69
CA TRP A 170 9.43 -15.75 -5.12
C TRP A 170 9.36 -14.29 -5.60
N PRO A 171 10.45 -13.71 -6.14
CA PRO A 171 10.42 -12.34 -6.65
C PRO A 171 9.60 -12.23 -7.93
N LEU A 172 9.06 -11.03 -8.14
CA LEU A 172 8.61 -10.61 -9.46
C LEU A 172 9.78 -9.97 -10.20
N THR A 173 10.39 -10.71 -11.11
CA THR A 173 11.46 -10.21 -11.99
C THR A 173 10.98 -10.18 -13.44
N THR A 174 11.79 -9.59 -14.32
CA THR A 174 11.55 -9.63 -15.77
C THR A 174 11.39 -11.07 -16.24
N ASN A 175 12.19 -12.01 -15.72
CA ASN A 175 12.19 -13.40 -16.16
C ASN A 175 11.06 -14.22 -15.53
N THR A 176 10.73 -13.99 -14.26
CA THR A 176 9.76 -14.82 -13.54
C THR A 176 8.32 -14.29 -13.57
N ALA A 177 8.07 -13.07 -14.04
CA ALA A 177 6.71 -12.52 -14.12
C ALA A 177 5.84 -13.27 -15.14
N THR A 178 4.57 -13.48 -14.81
CA THR A 178 3.54 -13.95 -15.76
C THR A 178 2.65 -12.78 -16.18
N LEU A 179 2.36 -12.65 -17.48
CA LEU A 179 1.42 -11.67 -18.01
C LEU A 179 -0.02 -12.22 -18.00
N LEU A 180 -0.93 -11.58 -17.26
CA LEU A 180 -2.33 -12.00 -17.16
C LEU A 180 -3.31 -10.86 -17.37
N CYS A 181 -4.50 -11.16 -17.93
CA CYS A 181 -5.60 -10.19 -17.94
C CYS A 181 -6.12 -9.95 -16.52
N GLY A 182 -6.23 -8.68 -16.15
CA GLY A 182 -6.72 -8.23 -14.84
C GLY A 182 -8.23 -8.00 -14.87
N LYS A 183 -8.68 -7.19 -15.83
CA LYS A 183 -10.08 -6.94 -16.18
C LYS A 183 -10.39 -7.58 -17.53
N GLY A 184 -11.65 -7.60 -17.93
CA GLY A 184 -12.11 -8.29 -19.14
C GLY A 184 -13.01 -9.50 -18.84
N LYS A 185 -13.29 -10.31 -19.87
CA LYS A 185 -14.20 -11.47 -19.78
C LYS A 185 -13.63 -12.56 -18.87
N ASN A 186 -12.31 -12.76 -18.93
CA ASN A 186 -11.67 -13.93 -18.32
C ASN A 186 -11.11 -13.67 -16.92
N LYS A 187 -10.66 -12.45 -16.60
CA LYS A 187 -10.13 -12.03 -15.28
C LYS A 187 -9.14 -13.04 -14.69
N CYS A 188 -8.20 -13.51 -15.51
CA CYS A 188 -7.32 -14.62 -15.16
C CYS A 188 -6.46 -14.33 -13.94
N ASN A 189 -5.95 -13.11 -13.78
CA ASN A 189 -5.17 -12.74 -12.60
C ASN A 189 -5.99 -12.90 -11.30
N GLY A 190 -7.24 -12.46 -11.31
CA GLY A 190 -8.15 -12.61 -10.17
C GLY A 190 -8.55 -14.06 -9.88
N LYS A 191 -8.64 -14.91 -10.92
CA LYS A 191 -8.93 -16.35 -10.78
C LYS A 191 -7.74 -17.16 -10.27
N LYS A 192 -6.52 -16.82 -10.74
CA LYS A 192 -5.27 -17.39 -10.23
C LYS A 192 -5.09 -17.01 -8.77
N ASN A 193 -5.17 -15.72 -8.46
CA ASN A 193 -5.04 -15.21 -7.10
C ASN A 193 -3.76 -15.79 -6.44
N ARG A 194 -3.82 -16.17 -5.16
CA ARG A 194 -2.70 -16.75 -4.40
C ARG A 194 -2.44 -18.23 -4.65
N LYS A 195 -3.12 -18.84 -5.63
CA LYS A 195 -2.94 -20.26 -5.95
C LYS A 195 -1.54 -20.50 -6.51
N TRP A 196 -1.01 -21.67 -6.19
CA TRP A 196 0.21 -22.18 -6.83
C TRP A 196 -0.07 -22.46 -8.31
N PRO A 197 0.94 -22.40 -9.21
CA PRO A 197 0.73 -22.69 -10.63
C PRO A 197 0.00 -24.01 -10.88
N SER A 198 0.35 -25.10 -10.18
CA SER A 198 -0.29 -26.42 -10.33
C SER A 198 -1.77 -26.47 -9.95
N GLU A 199 -2.24 -25.53 -9.13
CA GLU A 199 -3.65 -25.43 -8.73
C GLU A 199 -4.50 -24.63 -9.72
N PHE A 200 -3.88 -24.00 -10.72
CA PHE A 200 -4.54 -23.09 -11.66
C PHE A 200 -4.33 -23.46 -13.13
N TYR A 201 -3.13 -23.90 -13.50
CA TYR A 201 -2.78 -24.26 -14.86
C TYR A 201 -2.85 -25.78 -15.07
N ASN A 202 -3.20 -26.18 -16.29
CA ASN A 202 -3.08 -27.57 -16.72
C ASN A 202 -1.61 -27.92 -17.00
N LYS A 203 -1.31 -29.22 -17.21
CA LYS A 203 0.05 -29.72 -17.44
C LYS A 203 0.75 -29.05 -18.64
N GLU A 204 0.03 -28.79 -19.71
CA GLU A 204 0.57 -28.14 -20.91
C GLU A 204 1.00 -26.70 -20.61
N LYS A 205 0.12 -25.91 -19.97
CA LYS A 205 0.49 -24.56 -19.53
C LYS A 205 1.62 -24.58 -18.51
N LEU A 206 1.70 -25.56 -17.61
CA LEU A 206 2.85 -25.64 -16.70
C LEU A 206 4.17 -25.83 -17.47
N ARG A 207 4.21 -26.70 -18.49
CA ARG A 207 5.42 -26.86 -19.34
C ARG A 207 5.79 -25.56 -20.03
N SER A 208 4.84 -24.91 -20.71
CA SER A 208 5.10 -23.63 -21.38
C SER A 208 5.51 -22.54 -20.38
N LEU A 209 4.94 -22.53 -19.18
CA LEU A 209 5.30 -21.55 -18.16
C LEU A 209 6.72 -21.77 -17.64
N SER A 210 7.13 -23.02 -17.46
CA SER A 210 8.50 -23.40 -17.10
C SER A 210 9.50 -22.89 -18.15
N GLU A 211 9.23 -23.19 -19.43
CA GLU A 211 10.07 -22.75 -20.56
C GLU A 211 10.19 -21.22 -20.65
N LEU A 212 9.07 -20.50 -20.50
CA LEU A 212 9.05 -19.05 -20.60
C LEU A 212 9.75 -18.38 -19.40
N THR A 213 9.57 -18.91 -18.19
CA THR A 213 10.05 -18.25 -16.96
C THR A 213 11.40 -18.75 -16.47
N GLY A 214 11.87 -19.90 -16.97
CA GLY A 214 13.05 -20.60 -16.48
C GLY A 214 12.87 -21.24 -15.09
N ILE A 215 11.65 -21.26 -14.54
CA ILE A 215 11.36 -21.93 -13.27
C ILE A 215 11.17 -23.42 -13.56
N ASP A 216 11.83 -24.27 -12.78
CA ASP A 216 11.75 -25.72 -12.94
C ASP A 216 10.30 -26.23 -12.96
N LEU A 217 9.99 -27.11 -13.93
CA LEU A 217 8.68 -27.72 -14.07
C LEU A 217 8.28 -28.50 -12.81
N GLU A 218 9.21 -29.19 -12.17
CA GLU A 218 8.95 -29.94 -10.94
C GLU A 218 8.46 -29.02 -9.82
N ILE A 219 9.05 -27.81 -9.71
CA ILE A 219 8.66 -26.81 -8.71
C ILE A 219 7.23 -26.32 -8.97
N ILE A 220 6.93 -25.90 -10.19
CA ILE A 220 5.62 -25.28 -10.50
C ILE A 220 4.50 -26.32 -10.64
N SER A 221 4.84 -27.58 -10.95
CA SER A 221 3.87 -28.68 -10.99
C SER A 221 3.61 -29.32 -9.63
N GLY A 222 4.54 -29.15 -8.68
CA GLY A 222 4.39 -29.58 -7.29
C GLY A 222 3.52 -28.67 -6.43
N GLY A 223 3.70 -28.77 -5.11
CA GLY A 223 3.07 -27.89 -4.13
C GLY A 223 3.89 -26.64 -3.82
N PRO A 224 3.36 -25.70 -3.02
CA PRO A 224 4.07 -24.48 -2.67
C PRO A 224 5.37 -24.71 -1.91
N VAL A 225 6.47 -24.14 -2.44
CA VAL A 225 7.81 -24.17 -1.84
C VAL A 225 8.41 -22.77 -1.76
N MET A 226 9.28 -22.55 -0.78
CA MET A 226 10.08 -21.32 -0.70
C MET A 226 11.01 -21.23 -1.91
N CYS A 227 11.22 -20.02 -2.44
CA CYS A 227 12.12 -19.77 -3.57
C CYS A 227 13.55 -20.18 -3.20
N PRO A 228 14.14 -21.21 -3.84
CA PRO A 228 15.47 -21.71 -3.48
C PRO A 228 16.55 -20.61 -3.52
N ASP A 229 16.63 -19.86 -4.63
CA ASP A 229 17.61 -18.78 -4.81
C ASP A 229 17.50 -17.71 -3.72
N THR A 230 16.27 -17.38 -3.31
CA THR A 230 16.05 -16.33 -2.32
C THR A 230 16.39 -16.83 -0.92
N VAL A 231 16.08 -18.10 -0.63
CA VAL A 231 16.48 -18.74 0.63
C VAL A 231 18.01 -18.78 0.71
N GLU A 232 18.69 -19.22 -0.34
CA GLU A 232 20.16 -19.25 -0.41
C GLU A 232 20.75 -17.85 -0.22
N THR A 233 20.25 -16.85 -0.96
CA THR A 233 20.70 -15.46 -0.83
C THR A 233 20.53 -14.95 0.60
N PHE A 234 19.38 -15.24 1.24
CA PHE A 234 19.12 -14.86 2.61
C PHE A 234 20.07 -15.54 3.59
N THR A 235 20.24 -16.87 3.49
CA THR A 235 21.10 -17.63 4.42
C THR A 235 22.56 -17.20 4.32
N SER A 236 23.05 -16.93 3.10
CA SER A 236 24.42 -16.47 2.87
C SER A 236 24.68 -15.05 3.35
N ASN A 237 23.63 -14.26 3.61
CA ASN A 237 23.73 -12.85 4.04
C ASN A 237 22.89 -12.56 5.28
N MET A 238 22.64 -13.59 6.11
CA MET A 238 21.60 -13.57 7.14
C MET A 238 21.77 -12.40 8.13
N GLU A 239 22.98 -12.21 8.64
CA GLU A 239 23.31 -11.14 9.60
C GLU A 239 23.04 -9.75 9.02
N LYS A 240 23.41 -9.54 7.75
CA LYS A 240 23.22 -8.27 7.04
C LYS A 240 21.73 -7.95 6.91
N PHE A 241 20.91 -8.92 6.51
CA PHE A 241 19.46 -8.73 6.40
C PHE A 241 18.82 -8.44 7.76
N ILE A 242 19.20 -9.18 8.80
CA ILE A 242 18.68 -8.99 10.16
C ILE A 242 19.04 -7.61 10.70
N SER A 243 20.31 -7.19 10.58
CA SER A 243 20.79 -5.88 11.00
C SER A 243 20.02 -4.73 10.31
N GLN A 244 19.72 -4.88 9.03
CA GLN A 244 18.92 -3.89 8.29
C GLN A 244 17.48 -3.83 8.81
N TRP A 245 16.85 -4.98 9.02
CA TRP A 245 15.47 -5.05 9.48
C TRP A 245 15.27 -4.58 10.92
N LYS A 246 16.26 -4.78 11.80
CA LYS A 246 16.25 -4.20 13.16
C LYS A 246 16.06 -2.68 13.15
N LYS A 247 16.62 -1.99 12.15
CA LYS A 247 16.52 -0.53 12.01
C LYS A 247 15.15 -0.06 11.52
N GLU A 248 14.33 -0.95 10.96
CA GLU A 248 13.02 -0.59 10.43
C GLU A 248 11.92 -0.67 11.48
N LYS A 249 11.04 0.33 11.50
CA LYS A 249 9.86 0.32 12.39
C LYS A 249 8.98 -0.90 12.12
N GLY A 250 8.73 -1.69 13.17
CA GLY A 250 7.98 -2.96 13.09
C GLY A 250 8.72 -4.06 12.31
N GLY A 251 10.04 -3.98 12.23
CA GLY A 251 10.89 -4.99 11.60
C GLY A 251 10.92 -6.30 12.39
N GLN A 252 10.93 -6.23 13.73
CA GLN A 252 10.96 -7.41 14.60
C GLN A 252 9.73 -8.31 14.43
N GLU A 253 8.50 -7.77 14.45
CA GLU A 253 7.31 -8.62 14.27
C GLU A 253 7.19 -9.16 12.85
N PHE A 254 7.73 -8.44 11.87
CA PHE A 254 7.83 -8.91 10.49
C PHE A 254 8.82 -10.08 10.39
N MET A 255 10.03 -9.93 10.92
CA MET A 255 11.07 -10.96 10.96
C MET A 255 10.57 -12.24 11.62
N ALA A 256 9.94 -12.14 12.80
CA ALA A 256 9.41 -13.31 13.50
C ALA A 256 8.43 -14.13 12.64
N LYS A 257 7.58 -13.45 11.85
CA LYS A 257 6.66 -14.13 10.93
C LYS A 257 7.39 -14.77 9.76
N GLU A 258 8.34 -14.07 9.17
CA GLU A 258 9.10 -14.60 8.03
C GLU A 258 10.03 -15.76 8.44
N PHE A 259 10.65 -15.72 9.63
CA PHE A 259 11.46 -16.82 10.15
C PHE A 259 10.62 -18.04 10.51
N ALA A 260 9.42 -17.84 11.07
CA ALA A 260 8.49 -18.94 11.30
C ALA A 260 8.10 -19.63 9.99
N LYS A 261 7.92 -18.87 8.90
CA LYS A 261 7.68 -19.44 7.56
C LYS A 261 8.90 -20.18 7.04
N LEU A 262 10.09 -19.59 7.13
CA LEU A 262 11.34 -20.21 6.70
C LEU A 262 11.51 -21.57 7.38
N LYS A 263 11.48 -21.59 8.73
CA LYS A 263 11.56 -22.83 9.52
C LYS A 263 10.49 -23.85 9.10
N LYS A 264 9.23 -23.42 8.93
CA LYS A 264 8.14 -24.32 8.53
C LYS A 264 8.37 -24.97 7.16
N HIS A 265 8.91 -24.23 6.20
CA HIS A 265 8.98 -24.67 4.81
C HIS A 265 10.34 -25.22 4.37
N THR A 266 11.42 -24.91 5.09
CA THR A 266 12.78 -25.35 4.76
C THR A 266 13.49 -26.04 5.92
N GLY A 267 12.94 -25.98 7.14
CA GLY A 267 13.62 -26.45 8.36
C GLY A 267 14.74 -25.53 8.85
N ILE A 268 15.07 -24.45 8.13
CA ILE A 268 16.15 -23.54 8.49
C ILE A 268 15.72 -22.67 9.67
N GLU A 269 16.51 -22.69 10.74
CA GLU A 269 16.32 -21.84 11.91
C GLU A 269 17.24 -20.62 11.86
N VAL A 270 16.71 -19.47 12.28
CA VAL A 270 17.51 -18.25 12.43
C VAL A 270 18.01 -18.19 13.88
N PRO A 271 19.34 -18.15 14.11
CA PRO A 271 19.92 -18.11 15.45
C PRO A 271 19.35 -16.96 16.28
N ASN A 272 18.94 -17.25 17.52
CA ASN A 272 18.29 -16.29 18.40
C ASN A 272 19.16 -15.06 18.68
N GLU A 273 20.48 -15.25 18.72
CA GLU A 273 21.50 -14.26 19.02
C GLU A 273 21.52 -13.14 17.96
N LEU A 274 21.15 -13.46 16.72
CA LEU A 274 21.18 -12.49 15.62
C LEU A 274 20.02 -11.49 15.70
N TRP A 275 18.87 -11.89 16.25
CA TRP A 275 17.64 -11.08 16.16
C TRP A 275 16.97 -10.74 17.49
N LYS A 276 17.34 -11.40 18.61
CA LYS A 276 16.97 -10.96 19.95
C LYS A 276 17.92 -9.86 20.41
N GLU A 277 17.36 -8.68 20.68
CA GLU A 277 17.91 -7.63 21.55
C GLU A 277 16.89 -7.39 22.65
#